data_AF-A0A9Q0X9R4-F1
#
_entry.id   AF-A0A9Q0X9R4-F1
#
_cell.length_a   1.000
_cell.length_b   1.000
_cell.length_c   1.000
_cell.angle_alpha   90.00
_cell.angle_beta   90.00
_cell.angle_gamma   90.00
#
_symmetry.space_group_name_H-M   'P 1'
#
loop_
_entity.id
_entity.type
_entity.pdbx_description
1 polymer ?
#
loop_
_entity_poly.entity_id
_entity_poly.type
_entity_poly.pdbx_seq_one_letter_code
_entity_poly.pdbx_strand_id
1 'polypeptide(L)'
;MASPLENALDVMVATFHNYSGKEGDKFKLNKNELKELLLKELPGFIGKKKDETTFQKIMSNLDANKDNEVDFQEYAVFLACIAMACNDFFQGCPDKTPRTK
;
A
#
# COMPACT_ATOMS: atom_id res chain seq x y z
N MET A 1 -24.48 -2.86 12.77
CA MET A 1 -23.65 -1.83 12.10
C MET A 1 -22.22 -2.25 12.32
N ALA A 2 -21.42 -2.37 11.26
CA ALA A 2 -20.00 -2.65 11.39
C ALA A 2 -19.30 -1.42 12.02
N SER A 3 -18.34 -1.70 12.90
CA SER A 3 -17.52 -0.67 13.53
C SER A 3 -16.68 0.07 12.49
N PRO A 4 -16.21 1.30 12.79
CA PRO A 4 -15.38 2.07 11.86
C PRO A 4 -14.14 1.32 11.37
N LEU A 5 -13.56 0.47 12.21
CA LEU A 5 -12.39 -0.33 11.86
C LEU A 5 -12.75 -1.51 10.94
N GLU A 6 -13.86 -2.19 11.18
CA GLU A 6 -14.37 -3.23 10.28
C GLU A 6 -14.67 -2.65 8.89
N ASN A 7 -15.29 -1.47 8.83
CA ASN A 7 -15.52 -0.78 7.56
C ASN A 7 -14.20 -0.42 6.85
N ALA A 8 -13.17 -0.01 7.59
CA ALA A 8 -11.86 0.29 6.99
C ALA A 8 -11.20 -0.96 6.40
N LEU A 9 -11.31 -2.10 7.08
CA LEU A 9 -10.84 -3.39 6.56
C LEU A 9 -11.63 -3.81 5.31
N ASP A 10 -12.95 -3.65 5.31
CA ASP A 10 -13.78 -3.92 4.13
C ASP A 10 -13.40 -3.02 2.96
N VAL A 11 -13.15 -1.73 3.19
CA VAL A 11 -12.68 -0.79 2.15
C VAL A 11 -11.31 -1.19 1.63
N MET A 12 -10.40 -1.63 2.50
CA MET A 12 -9.07 -2.09 2.11
C MET A 12 -9.16 -3.31 1.18
N VAL A 13 -9.97 -4.30 1.54
CA VAL A 13 -10.20 -5.51 0.74
C VAL A 13 -10.90 -5.19 -0.58
N ALA A 14 -11.98 -4.40 -0.52
CA ALA A 14 -12.75 -4.02 -1.71
C ALA A 14 -11.91 -3.21 -2.70
N THR A 15 -11.10 -2.29 -2.19
CA THR A 15 -10.17 -1.51 -3.01
C THR A 15 -9.19 -2.43 -3.73
N PHE A 16 -8.52 -3.34 -3.02
CA PHE A 16 -7.58 -4.27 -3.63
C PHE A 16 -8.23 -5.06 -4.78
N HIS A 17 -9.37 -5.71 -4.52
CA HIS A 17 -10.06 -6.51 -5.53
C HIS A 17 -10.61 -5.71 -6.71
N ASN A 18 -10.96 -4.44 -6.50
CA ASN A 18 -11.40 -3.55 -7.57
C ASN A 18 -10.29 -3.24 -8.58
N TYR A 19 -9.01 -3.35 -8.17
CA TYR A 19 -7.86 -3.15 -9.06
C TYR A 19 -7.23 -4.45 -9.53
N SER A 20 -7.06 -5.47 -8.67
CA SER A 20 -6.42 -6.76 -9.03
C SER A 20 -7.24 -7.60 -10.00
N GLY A 21 -8.56 -7.38 -10.05
CA GLY A 21 -9.47 -8.11 -10.92
C GLY A 21 -9.52 -7.61 -12.36
N LYS A 22 -8.70 -6.63 -12.77
CA LYS A 22 -8.81 -6.00 -14.08
C LYS A 22 -8.09 -6.80 -15.15
N GLU A 23 -6.89 -7.27 -14.89
CA GLU A 23 -6.04 -7.98 -15.86
C GLU A 23 -5.18 -9.06 -15.18
N GLY A 24 -5.28 -10.30 -15.64
CA GLY A 24 -4.44 -11.40 -15.16
C GLY A 24 -5.00 -12.09 -13.92
N ASP A 25 -4.20 -12.15 -12.84
CA ASP A 25 -4.57 -12.83 -11.59
C ASP A 25 -5.40 -11.91 -10.69
N LYS A 26 -6.68 -12.24 -10.51
CA LYS A 26 -7.63 -11.50 -9.66
C LYS A 26 -7.22 -11.38 -8.19
N PHE A 27 -6.22 -12.15 -7.72
CA PHE A 27 -5.73 -12.12 -6.35
C PHE A 27 -4.44 -11.34 -6.17
N LYS A 28 -3.89 -10.76 -7.25
CA LYS A 28 -2.64 -10.00 -7.20
C LYS A 28 -2.74 -8.75 -8.08
N LEU A 29 -2.00 -7.71 -7.70
CA LEU A 29 -1.90 -6.50 -8.49
C LEU A 29 -0.67 -6.58 -9.38
N ASN A 30 -0.87 -6.44 -10.68
CA ASN A 30 0.25 -6.22 -11.59
C ASN A 30 0.74 -4.75 -11.52
N LYS A 31 1.86 -4.45 -12.20
CA LYS A 31 2.45 -3.09 -12.20
C LYS A 31 1.47 -1.99 -12.63
N ASN A 32 0.61 -2.25 -13.61
CA ASN A 32 -0.34 -1.26 -14.12
C ASN A 32 -1.48 -1.04 -13.14
N GLU A 33 -2.03 -2.12 -12.57
CA GLU A 33 -3.10 -2.07 -11.58
C GLU A 33 -2.65 -1.37 -10.29
N LEU A 34 -1.45 -1.70 -9.79
CA LEU A 34 -0.85 -1.02 -8.64
C LEU A 34 -0.67 0.47 -8.92
N LYS A 35 -0.16 0.84 -10.10
CA LYS A 35 0.02 2.24 -10.51
C LYS A 35 -1.32 2.98 -10.51
N GLU A 36 -2.37 2.37 -11.03
CA GLU A 36 -3.71 2.96 -11.04
C GLU A 36 -4.30 3.11 -9.64
N LEU A 37 -4.19 2.08 -8.80
CA LEU A 37 -4.63 2.10 -7.40
C LEU A 37 -3.96 3.26 -6.65
N LEU A 38 -2.63 3.36 -6.74
CA LEU A 38 -1.87 4.38 -6.05
C LEU A 38 -2.23 5.80 -6.52
N LEU A 39 -2.50 5.98 -7.83
CA LEU A 39 -2.88 7.28 -8.38
C LEU A 39 -4.30 7.72 -8.00
N LYS A 40 -5.24 6.78 -7.87
CA LYS A 40 -6.65 7.07 -7.59
C LYS A 40 -6.97 7.11 -6.10
N GLU A 41 -6.49 6.11 -5.36
CA GLU A 41 -6.83 5.93 -3.94
C GLU A 41 -5.83 6.64 -3.01
N LEU A 42 -4.57 6.78 -3.43
CA LEU A 42 -3.49 7.38 -2.64
C LEU A 42 -2.77 8.55 -3.34
N PRO A 43 -3.50 9.53 -3.92
CA PRO A 43 -2.89 10.63 -4.68
C PRO A 43 -1.96 11.51 -3.84
N GLY A 44 -2.23 11.62 -2.53
CA GLY A 44 -1.37 12.36 -1.59
C GLY A 44 -0.02 11.69 -1.34
N PHE A 45 0.06 10.37 -1.45
CA PHE A 45 1.29 9.60 -1.21
C PHE A 45 2.22 9.60 -2.43
N ILE A 46 1.65 9.47 -3.64
CA ILE A 46 2.41 9.55 -4.90
C ILE A 46 2.84 10.99 -5.20
N GLY A 47 2.15 11.98 -4.62
CA GLY A 47 2.46 13.40 -4.78
C GLY A 47 2.51 13.83 -6.26
N LYS A 48 3.29 14.87 -6.57
CA LYS A 48 3.52 15.35 -7.96
C LYS A 48 4.43 14.43 -8.78
N LYS A 49 5.01 13.40 -8.17
CA LYS A 49 5.99 12.51 -8.80
C LYS A 49 5.27 11.32 -9.43
N LYS A 50 4.76 11.56 -10.64
CA LYS A 50 4.16 10.53 -11.51
C LYS A 50 5.20 9.87 -12.41
N ASP A 51 6.46 9.83 -12.00
CA ASP A 51 7.53 9.25 -12.79
C ASP A 51 7.56 7.72 -12.64
N GLU A 52 7.80 7.03 -13.75
CA GLU A 52 7.83 5.56 -13.77
C GLU A 52 8.84 4.98 -12.79
N THR A 53 9.96 5.67 -12.57
CA THR A 53 10.99 5.27 -11.60
C THR A 53 10.46 5.17 -10.18
N THR A 54 9.59 6.09 -9.75
CA THR A 54 8.96 6.03 -8.42
C THR A 54 8.02 4.84 -8.31
N PHE A 55 7.20 4.58 -9.34
CA PHE A 55 6.33 3.40 -9.35
C PHE A 55 7.11 2.09 -9.36
N GLN A 56 8.19 1.99 -10.13
CA GLN A 56 9.05 0.80 -10.14
C GLN A 56 9.69 0.57 -8.76
N LYS A 57 10.14 1.64 -8.08
CA LYS A 57 10.67 1.52 -6.71
C LYS A 57 9.62 1.07 -5.71
N ILE A 58 8.39 1.60 -5.79
CA ILE A 58 7.29 1.19 -4.92
C ILE A 58 6.94 -0.27 -5.18
N MET A 59 6.80 -0.67 -6.45
CA MET A 59 6.59 -2.06 -6.84
C MET A 59 7.69 -2.96 -6.28
N SER A 60 8.97 -2.64 -6.50
CA SER A 60 10.07 -3.47 -5.99
C SER A 60 10.18 -3.51 -4.46
N ASN A 61 9.61 -2.53 -3.75
CA ASN A 61 9.54 -2.55 -2.29
C ASN A 61 8.34 -3.36 -1.77
N LEU A 62 7.26 -3.43 -2.55
CA LEU A 62 6.05 -4.21 -2.28
C LEU A 62 6.25 -5.69 -2.60
N ASP A 63 6.79 -5.97 -3.79
CA ASP A 63 7.08 -7.28 -4.37
C ASP A 63 8.27 -7.92 -3.64
N ALA A 64 8.01 -8.43 -2.44
CA ALA A 64 9.00 -9.04 -1.56
C ALA A 64 9.40 -10.43 -2.08
N ASN A 65 8.47 -11.12 -2.72
CA ASN A 65 8.69 -12.45 -3.29
C ASN A 65 9.37 -12.41 -4.69
N LYS A 66 9.43 -11.24 -5.33
CA LYS A 66 10.03 -10.96 -6.65
C LYS A 66 9.32 -11.65 -7.81
N ASP A 67 8.01 -11.85 -7.72
CA ASP A 67 7.19 -12.43 -8.78
C ASP A 67 6.68 -11.39 -9.80
N ASN A 68 7.00 -10.11 -9.61
CA ASN A 68 6.52 -8.95 -10.39
C ASN A 68 5.01 -8.70 -10.28
N GLU A 69 4.38 -9.25 -9.25
CA GLU A 69 3.01 -9.00 -8.85
C GLU A 69 3.01 -8.58 -7.37
N VAL A 70 1.88 -8.08 -6.87
CA VAL A 70 1.73 -7.71 -5.45
C VAL A 70 0.51 -8.43 -4.92
N ASP A 71 0.73 -9.36 -4.00
CA ASP A 71 -0.38 -10.05 -3.36
C ASP A 71 -1.05 -9.20 -2.27
N PHE A 72 -2.16 -9.70 -1.72
CA PHE A 72 -2.90 -8.97 -0.69
C PHE A 72 -2.08 -8.76 0.59
N GLN A 73 -1.18 -9.68 0.94
CA GLN A 73 -0.34 -9.57 2.13
C GLN A 73 0.69 -8.44 1.94
N GLU A 74 1.36 -8.40 0.79
CA GLU A 74 2.30 -7.34 0.43
C GLU A 74 1.62 -5.97 0.38
N TYR A 75 0.41 -5.91 -0.20
CA TYR A 75 -0.43 -4.71 -0.19
C TYR A 75 -0.79 -4.25 1.24
N ALA A 76 -1.21 -5.17 2.11
CA ALA A 76 -1.56 -4.84 3.49
C ALA A 76 -0.35 -4.35 4.30
N VAL A 77 0.82 -4.96 4.11
CA VAL A 77 2.09 -4.50 4.73
C VAL A 77 2.41 -3.08 4.28
N PHE A 78 2.22 -2.76 3.01
CA PHE A 78 2.44 -1.41 2.51
C PHE A 78 1.45 -0.39 3.05
N LEU A 79 0.17 -0.72 3.14
CA LEU A 79 -0.80 0.16 3.78
C LEU A 79 -0.48 0.37 5.26
N ALA A 80 0.00 -0.66 5.95
CA ALA A 80 0.50 -0.51 7.32
C ALA A 80 1.72 0.42 7.38
N CYS A 81 2.66 0.31 6.43
CA CYS A 81 3.79 1.23 6.29
C CYS A 81 3.36 2.67 6.02
N ILE A 82 2.39 2.89 5.13
CA ILE A 82 1.79 4.21 4.90
C ILE A 82 1.11 4.71 6.16
N ALA A 83 0.32 3.88 6.82
CA ALA A 83 -0.36 4.26 8.06
C ALA A 83 0.66 4.67 9.12
N MET A 84 1.78 3.95 9.27
CA MET A 84 2.89 4.32 10.15
C MET A 84 3.58 5.63 9.71
N ALA A 85 3.78 5.84 8.41
CA ALA A 85 4.36 7.07 7.86
C ALA A 85 3.40 8.27 7.91
N CYS A 86 2.08 8.05 7.91
CA CYS A 86 1.08 9.08 8.22
C CYS A 86 0.96 9.28 9.72
N ASN A 87 1.22 8.23 10.50
CA ASN A 87 1.35 8.28 11.95
C ASN A 87 2.59 9.06 12.41
N ASP A 88 3.43 9.58 11.50
CA ASP A 88 4.40 10.65 11.78
C ASP A 88 3.73 12.01 12.09
N PHE A 89 2.40 12.11 12.16
CA PHE A 89 1.76 13.10 13.04
C PHE A 89 2.14 12.90 14.52
N PHE A 90 2.72 11.76 14.90
CA PHE A 90 3.46 11.52 16.14
C PHE A 90 4.97 11.86 16.05
N GLN A 91 5.41 12.69 15.09
CA GLN A 91 6.73 13.36 15.05
C GLN A 91 6.99 14.33 16.24
N GLY A 92 6.39 14.06 17.41
CA GLY A 92 6.75 14.63 18.70
C GLY A 92 7.43 13.63 19.65
N CYS A 93 7.59 12.35 19.29
CA CYS A 93 8.40 11.42 20.09
C CYS A 93 9.83 11.38 19.53
N PRO A 94 10.83 11.96 20.23
CA PRO A 94 12.22 11.76 19.86
C PRO A 94 12.53 10.27 19.92
N ASP A 95 13.23 9.81 18.89
CA ASP A 95 13.81 8.48 18.78
C ASP A 95 14.66 8.18 20.03
N LYS A 96 14.05 7.52 21.01
CA LYS A 96 14.73 6.92 22.16
C LYS A 96 13.97 5.68 22.59
N THR A 97 14.18 4.59 21.88
CA THR A 97 14.47 3.32 22.57
C THR A 97 15.15 2.34 21.61
N PRO A 98 16.35 1.82 21.94
CA PRO A 98 16.87 0.66 21.26
C PRO A 98 15.95 -0.53 21.54
N ARG A 99 15.47 -1.19 20.49
CA ARG A 99 14.84 -2.51 20.63
C ARG A 99 15.93 -3.51 21.03
N THR A 100 16.12 -3.72 22.33
CA THR A 100 16.79 -4.92 22.83
C THR A 100 15.78 -6.06 22.93
N LYS A 101 16.29 -7.26 22.64
CA LYS A 101 15.59 -8.55 22.65
C LYS A 101 14.79 -8.81 23.92
#